data_AF-A0A3B1CFV8-F1
#
_entry.id   AF-A0A3B1CFV8-F1
#
_cell.length_a   1.000
_cell.length_b   1.000
_cell.length_c   1.000
_cell.angle_alpha   90.00
_cell.angle_beta   90.00
_cell.angle_gamma   90.00
#
_symmetry.space_group_name_H-M   'P 1'
#
loop_
_entity.id
_entity.type
_entity.pdbx_description
1 polymer ?
#
loop_
_entity_poly.entity_id
_entity_poly.type
_entity_poly.pdbx_seq_one_letter_code
_entity_poly.pdbx_strand_id
1 'polypeptide(L)'
;ADVRKIMLKQNLSLDQAKEISDYYYSSVGPHRIVLGKGDRGIMLNPSQSDGPLNYFMYPYAEVDGKALEWLAAQKNLKYQITFTTVE
;
A
#
# COMPACT_ATOMS: atom_id res chain seq x y z
N ALA A 1 -3.34 7.06 -24.12
CA ALA A 1 -2.46 7.57 -23.04
C ALA A 1 -2.43 9.09 -23.09
N ASP A 2 -2.55 9.78 -21.96
CA ASP A 2 -2.68 11.25 -21.91
C ASP A 2 -1.45 11.99 -22.46
N VAL A 3 -0.26 11.38 -22.36
CA VAL A 3 0.97 11.87 -23.00
C VAL A 3 0.79 12.10 -24.51
N ARG A 4 0.21 11.13 -25.25
CA ARG A 4 0.00 11.25 -26.71
C ARG A 4 -1.01 12.35 -27.08
N LYS A 5 -2.01 12.58 -26.22
CA LYS A 5 -2.98 13.67 -26.42
C LYS A 5 -2.33 15.04 -26.24
N ILE A 6 -1.47 15.17 -25.22
CA ILE A 6 -0.70 16.39 -24.98
C ILE A 6 0.26 16.64 -26.14
N MET A 7 0.97 15.61 -26.60
CA MET A 7 1.84 15.71 -27.80
C MET A 7 1.07 16.20 -29.02
N LEU A 8 -0.13 15.68 -29.27
CA LEU A 8 -0.96 16.12 -30.39
C LEU A 8 -1.42 17.59 -30.23
N LYS A 9 -1.85 17.99 -29.03
CA LYS A 9 -2.35 19.34 -28.75
C LYS A 9 -1.25 20.40 -28.79
N GLN A 10 -0.05 20.05 -28.36
CA GLN A 10 1.10 20.96 -28.23
C GLN A 10 2.13 20.78 -29.36
N ASN A 11 1.84 19.91 -30.33
CA ASN A 11 2.73 19.59 -31.46
C ASN A 11 4.16 19.20 -31.01
N LEU A 12 4.25 18.30 -30.04
CA LEU A 12 5.52 17.85 -29.45
C LEU A 12 6.08 16.62 -30.16
N SER A 13 7.40 16.60 -30.34
CA SER A 13 8.14 15.40 -30.70
C SER A 13 8.22 14.39 -29.53
N LEU A 14 8.70 13.19 -29.82
CA LEU A 14 8.94 12.17 -28.79
C LEU A 14 9.94 12.63 -27.73
N ASP A 15 11.03 13.29 -28.15
CA ASP A 15 12.07 13.77 -27.24
C ASP A 15 11.54 14.88 -26.31
N GLN A 16 10.69 15.76 -26.84
CA GLN A 16 10.05 16.83 -26.08
C GLN A 16 9.02 16.32 -25.07
N ALA A 17 8.50 15.10 -25.28
CA ALA A 17 7.47 14.51 -24.44
C ALA A 17 8.04 13.75 -23.23
N LYS A 18 9.37 13.66 -23.08
CA LYS A 18 10.02 12.85 -22.03
C LYS A 18 9.60 13.27 -20.63
N GLU A 19 9.64 14.57 -20.31
CA GLU A 19 9.25 15.06 -18.97
C GLU A 19 7.78 14.81 -18.66
N ILE A 20 6.90 14.93 -19.67
CA ILE A 20 5.47 14.63 -19.53
C ILE A 20 5.28 13.13 -19.29
N SER A 21 6.02 12.28 -20.01
CA SER A 21 6.01 10.84 -19.80
C SER A 21 6.46 10.48 -18.39
N ASP A 22 7.57 11.05 -17.92
CA ASP A 22 8.11 10.84 -16.57
C ASP A 22 7.11 11.34 -15.50
N TYR A 23 6.44 12.47 -15.75
CA TYR A 23 5.37 12.98 -14.88
C TYR A 23 4.15 12.08 -14.82
N TYR A 24 3.80 11.33 -15.86
CA TYR A 24 2.67 10.39 -15.80
C TYR A 24 3.10 8.98 -15.37
N TYR A 25 4.38 8.66 -15.44
CA TYR A 25 4.94 7.37 -15.07
C TYR A 25 5.12 7.29 -13.55
N SER A 26 4.33 6.44 -12.89
CA SER A 26 4.33 6.27 -11.42
C SER A 26 3.96 7.51 -10.60
N SER A 27 3.53 8.59 -11.25
CA SER A 27 3.01 9.75 -10.53
C SER A 27 1.60 9.51 -10.04
N VAL A 28 1.39 9.98 -8.83
CA VAL A 28 0.13 9.95 -8.13
C VAL A 28 -0.22 11.42 -7.96
N GLY A 29 -1.21 11.88 -8.72
CA GLY A 29 -1.38 13.30 -9.09
C GLY A 29 -1.28 14.34 -7.95
N PRO A 30 -1.22 15.63 -8.29
CA PRO A 30 -0.77 16.71 -7.40
C PRO A 30 -1.65 16.94 -6.18
N HIS A 31 -2.88 16.42 -6.19
CA HIS A 31 -3.84 16.54 -5.09
C HIS A 31 -3.86 15.33 -4.15
N ARG A 32 -2.91 14.40 -4.29
CA ARG A 32 -2.82 13.27 -3.37
C ARG A 32 -2.27 13.73 -2.02
N ILE A 33 -3.08 13.57 -0.98
CA ILE A 33 -2.62 13.67 0.40
C ILE A 33 -1.87 12.38 0.73
N VAL A 34 -0.59 12.52 1.08
CA VAL A 34 0.23 11.40 1.53
C VAL A 34 0.10 11.30 3.04
N LEU A 35 -0.63 10.29 3.53
CA LEU A 35 -0.80 10.04 4.96
C LEU A 35 0.44 9.40 5.60
N GLY A 36 1.31 8.77 4.80
CA GLY A 36 2.60 8.21 5.20
C GLY A 36 3.50 8.01 3.98
N LYS A 37 4.83 8.22 4.14
CA LYS A 37 5.84 7.91 3.12
C LYS A 37 6.74 6.80 3.62
N GLY A 38 6.87 5.72 2.85
CA GLY A 38 7.81 4.63 3.12
C GLY A 38 7.18 3.50 3.92
N ASP A 39 6.17 2.86 3.32
CA ASP A 39 5.17 1.94 3.93
C ASP A 39 5.74 0.60 4.44
N ARG A 40 7.01 0.58 4.86
CA ARG A 40 7.69 -0.57 5.46
C ARG A 40 7.99 -0.27 6.91
N GLY A 41 7.67 -1.22 7.79
CA GLY A 41 8.00 -1.18 9.20
C GLY A 41 6.96 -0.46 10.06
N ILE A 42 5.68 -0.73 9.85
CA ILE A 42 4.60 -0.19 10.68
C ILE A 42 4.61 -0.87 12.06
N MET A 43 4.53 -0.05 13.11
CA MET A 43 4.21 -0.51 14.47
C MET A 43 2.72 -0.32 14.71
N LEU A 44 2.02 -1.39 15.09
CA LEU A 44 0.61 -1.34 15.44
C LEU A 44 0.42 -0.62 16.80
N ASN A 45 -0.83 -0.26 17.08
CA ASN A 45 -1.24 0.22 18.40
C ASN A 45 -2.44 -0.62 18.88
N PRO A 46 -2.25 -1.54 19.85
CA PRO A 46 -1.00 -1.82 20.58
C PRO A 46 0.11 -2.40 19.71
N SER A 47 1.36 -2.16 20.10
CA SER A 47 2.54 -2.63 19.34
C SER A 47 2.76 -4.12 19.48
N GLN A 48 3.04 -4.76 18.34
CA GLN A 48 3.41 -6.16 18.21
C GLN A 48 4.83 -6.45 18.71
N SER A 49 5.09 -7.69 19.13
CA SER A 49 6.38 -8.10 19.73
C SER A 49 7.44 -8.50 18.71
N ASP A 50 7.04 -9.13 17.60
CA ASP A 50 7.93 -9.67 16.57
C ASP A 50 8.46 -8.59 15.59
N GLY A 51 8.27 -7.32 15.97
CA GLY A 51 8.83 -6.17 15.29
C GLY A 51 8.00 -5.62 14.13
N PRO A 52 8.56 -4.67 13.36
CA PRO A 52 7.81 -3.84 12.42
C PRO A 52 7.19 -4.62 11.24
N LEU A 53 5.93 -4.31 10.90
CA LEU A 53 5.18 -4.99 9.84
C LEU A 53 5.39 -4.36 8.46
N ASN A 54 5.45 -5.22 7.44
CA ASN A 54 5.64 -4.83 6.04
C ASN A 54 4.56 -5.39 5.10
N TYR A 55 3.69 -6.27 5.61
CA TYR A 55 2.80 -7.07 4.80
C TYR A 55 1.41 -7.14 5.44
N PHE A 56 0.40 -6.73 4.67
CA PHE A 56 -0.98 -6.54 5.16
C PHE A 56 -2.04 -7.24 4.32
N MET A 57 -1.64 -8.10 3.37
CA MET A 57 -2.60 -8.81 2.51
C MET A 57 -3.36 -9.90 3.27
N TYR A 58 -2.80 -10.39 4.38
CA TYR A 58 -3.43 -11.34 5.29
C TYR A 58 -3.44 -10.82 6.72
N PRO A 59 -4.36 -11.31 7.57
CA PRO A 59 -4.40 -10.96 8.98
C PRO A 59 -3.06 -11.25 9.65
N TYR A 60 -2.61 -10.30 10.44
CA TYR A 60 -1.48 -10.47 11.33
C TYR A 60 -1.94 -11.11 12.65
N ALA A 61 -1.19 -12.08 13.14
CA ALA A 61 -1.41 -12.72 14.43
C ALA A 61 -0.07 -13.12 15.05
N GLU A 62 0.03 -12.96 16.37
CA GLU A 62 1.18 -13.39 17.16
C GLU A 62 0.78 -14.48 18.17
N VAL A 63 1.67 -15.45 18.36
CA VAL A 63 1.59 -16.42 19.46
C VAL A 63 2.93 -16.41 20.17
N ASP A 64 2.91 -16.22 21.49
CA ASP A 64 4.10 -16.11 22.34
C ASP A 64 5.14 -15.10 21.83
N GLY A 65 4.65 -13.97 21.29
CA GLY A 65 5.48 -12.88 20.77
C GLY A 65 6.14 -13.15 19.42
N LYS A 66 5.72 -14.19 18.70
CA LYS A 66 6.18 -14.51 17.34
C LYS A 66 5.04 -14.41 16.34
N ALA A 67 5.30 -13.79 15.20
CA ALA A 67 4.35 -13.73 14.11
C ALA A 67 4.12 -15.13 13.54
N LEU A 68 2.85 -15.45 13.30
CA LEU A 68 2.51 -16.65 12.54
C LEU A 68 2.89 -16.47 11.07
N GLU A 69 3.43 -17.53 10.46
CA GLU A 69 3.74 -17.53 9.04
C GLU A 69 2.43 -17.34 8.24
N TRP A 70 2.34 -16.26 7.49
CA TRP A 70 1.08 -15.75 6.90
C TRP A 70 0.41 -16.74 5.95
N LEU A 71 1.16 -17.59 5.25
CA LEU A 71 0.59 -18.56 4.31
C LEU A 71 0.15 -19.83 5.04
N ALA A 72 0.98 -20.30 6.00
CA ALA A 72 0.67 -21.49 6.78
C ALA A 72 -0.48 -21.23 7.77
N ALA A 73 -0.53 -20.03 8.36
CA ALA A 73 -1.53 -19.62 9.32
C ALA A 73 -2.95 -19.70 8.75
N GLN A 74 -3.16 -19.46 7.46
CA GLN A 74 -4.50 -19.54 6.84
C GLN A 74 -5.17 -20.92 6.97
N LYS A 75 -4.37 -21.99 7.10
CA LYS A 75 -4.91 -23.34 7.30
C LYS A 75 -5.42 -23.54 8.72
N ASN A 76 -4.70 -23.00 9.70
CA ASN A 76 -4.90 -23.34 11.12
C ASN A 76 -5.61 -22.22 11.90
N LEU A 77 -5.38 -20.96 11.57
CA LEU A 77 -5.99 -19.80 12.19
C LEU A 77 -7.35 -19.53 11.53
N LYS A 78 -8.41 -20.00 12.17
CA LYS A 78 -9.80 -19.69 11.82
C LYS A 78 -10.39 -18.77 12.88
N TYR A 79 -11.00 -17.68 12.47
CA TYR A 79 -11.60 -16.71 13.38
C TYR A 79 -12.93 -16.20 12.82
N GLN A 80 -13.83 -15.80 13.71
CA GLN A 80 -15.10 -15.16 13.38
C GLN A 80 -15.18 -13.85 14.15
N ILE A 81 -15.30 -12.74 13.43
CA ILE A 81 -15.49 -11.42 14.04
C ILE A 81 -17.00 -11.18 14.12
N THR A 82 -17.51 -10.90 15.31
CA THR A 82 -18.90 -10.52 15.55
C THR A 82 -18.89 -9.16 16.24
N PHE A 83 -19.72 -8.24 15.76
CA PHE A 83 -19.88 -6.93 16.38
C PHE A 83 -21.12 -6.94 17.26
N THR A 84 -21.01 -6.40 18.47
CA THR A 84 -22.15 -6.16 19.36
C THR A 84 -22.23 -4.68 19.66
N THR A 85 -23.45 -4.16 19.78
CA THR A 85 -23.69 -2.81 20.25
C THR A 85 -23.31 -2.72 21.73
N VAL A 86 -22.58 -1.69 22.12
CA VAL A 86 -22.32 -1.37 23.52
C VAL A 86 -23.36 -0.31 23.90
N GLU A 87 -24.25 -0.63 24.85
CA GLU A 87 -25.22 0.32 25.43
C GLU A 87 -24.53 1.35 26.34
#